data_AF-A0A2M7GWF3-F1
#
_entry.id   AF-A0A2M7GWF3-F1
#
_cell.length_a   1.000
_cell.length_b   1.000
_cell.length_c   1.000
_cell.angle_alpha   90.00
_cell.angle_beta   90.00
_cell.angle_gamma   90.00
#
_symmetry.space_group_name_H-M   'P 1'
#
loop_
_entity.id
_entity.type
_entity.pdbx_description
1 polymer ?
#
loop_
_entity_poly.entity_id
_entity_poly.type
_entity_poly.pdbx_seq_one_letter_code
_entity_poly.pdbx_strand_id
1 'polypeptide(L)'
;DMEAEGIYIKRDYYLQLRSSLKDEMRTIHSKLMQSPEVQRFRTEVGRPPKLSDAGANSRDLSHLLFSVMGHQRMLSDKGHIKLDAAALKDIGGEFCESILRLRNLDKLSGTYISGFLLEEKDRIHPSFNLHLVVTYRSSSSAPNFQNIPNRDGNTRQLIRKGIVAPPGYRIACADYGSHEVRIIATYFKDPVLIDEMNNDNDPHGEWVTELGLDEFKPWKEARSDCKNAFVFPEFYGSFHKPIYEDLYSRGYHISPERVEQCEKKLWDKYRVLKAGHEQLLKFYERNGYVPMLFGHRRRGCISRNKVINCAVQGSAFHCLLWSLNRANARRKAEGWESSIPGQIHDEMFCYIKVGEESVVIPAISNVMENEIRQEFPFRSVKLMAEWAITEEGGSWDTKK
;
A
#
# COMPACT_ATOMS: atom_id res chain seq x y z
N ASP A 1 -12.43 16.35 -14.62
CA ASP A 1 -13.57 15.58 -14.08
C ASP A 1 -13.32 15.14 -12.66
N MET A 2 -12.44 14.17 -12.41
CA MET A 2 -12.12 13.64 -11.08
C MET A 2 -11.84 14.74 -10.04
N GLU A 3 -10.85 15.59 -10.31
CA GLU A 3 -10.45 16.68 -9.41
C GLU A 3 -11.58 17.70 -9.20
N ALA A 4 -12.40 17.96 -10.21
CA ALA A 4 -13.49 18.94 -10.15
C ALA A 4 -14.68 18.42 -9.33
N GLU A 5 -14.96 17.12 -9.43
CA GLU A 5 -16.03 16.48 -8.65
C GLU A 5 -15.65 16.37 -7.16
N GLY A 6 -14.41 15.98 -6.89
CA GLY A 6 -13.89 15.79 -5.54
C GLY A 6 -14.53 14.61 -4.81
N ILE A 7 -14.08 14.42 -3.56
CA ILE A 7 -14.49 13.32 -2.68
C ILE A 7 -15.25 13.90 -1.50
N TYR A 8 -16.45 13.40 -1.26
CA TYR A 8 -17.33 13.82 -0.17
C TYR A 8 -16.79 13.41 1.20
N ILE A 9 -16.83 14.35 2.14
CA ILE A 9 -16.40 14.16 3.52
C ILE A 9 -17.44 14.67 4.52
N LYS A 10 -17.50 14.04 5.69
CA LYS A 10 -18.22 14.57 6.87
C LYS A 10 -17.30 15.54 7.62
N ARG A 11 -17.37 16.83 7.30
CA ARG A 11 -16.49 17.84 7.91
C ARG A 11 -16.62 17.92 9.43
N ASP A 12 -17.84 17.89 9.96
CA ASP A 12 -18.09 17.92 11.41
C ASP A 12 -17.46 16.75 12.15
N TYR A 13 -17.50 15.56 11.53
CA TYR A 13 -16.82 14.38 12.07
C TYR A 13 -15.31 14.63 12.19
N TYR A 14 -14.68 15.21 11.17
CA TYR A 14 -13.25 15.52 11.21
C TYR A 14 -12.90 16.66 12.17
N LEU A 15 -13.77 17.66 12.36
CA LEU A 15 -13.57 18.70 13.36
C LEU A 15 -13.61 18.12 14.78
N GLN A 16 -14.61 17.29 15.07
CA GLN A 16 -14.73 16.59 16.37
C GLN A 16 -13.55 15.65 16.60
N LEU A 17 -13.19 14.84 15.58
CA LEU A 17 -12.05 13.93 15.65
C LEU A 17 -10.75 14.71 15.90
N ARG A 18 -10.51 15.82 15.20
CA ARG A 18 -9.34 16.66 15.43
C ARG A 18 -9.26 17.18 16.87
N SER A 19 -10.40 17.58 17.44
CA SER A 19 -10.46 18.02 18.84
C SER A 19 -10.11 16.88 19.79
N SER A 20 -10.75 15.72 19.62
CA SER A 20 -10.49 14.54 20.45
C SER A 20 -9.03 14.08 20.38
N LEU A 21 -8.45 14.02 19.18
CA LEU A 21 -7.04 13.66 19.00
C LEU A 21 -6.11 14.66 19.68
N LYS A 22 -6.40 15.97 19.62
CA LYS A 22 -5.61 16.99 20.33
C LYS A 22 -5.63 16.79 21.84
N ASP A 23 -6.78 16.45 22.41
CA ASP A 23 -6.91 16.22 23.85
C ASP A 23 -6.21 14.93 24.29
N GLU A 24 -6.26 13.88 23.46
CA GLU A 24 -5.49 12.66 23.66
C GLU A 24 -3.98 12.92 23.60
N MET A 25 -3.52 13.66 22.58
CA MET A 25 -2.11 14.05 22.44
C MET A 25 -1.62 14.86 23.64
N ARG A 26 -2.43 15.81 24.14
CA ARG A 26 -2.10 16.58 25.37
C ARG A 26 -1.97 15.66 26.59
N THR A 27 -2.85 14.68 26.72
CA THR A 27 -2.83 13.70 27.82
C THR A 27 -1.58 12.84 27.77
N ILE A 28 -1.25 12.27 26.61
CA ILE A 28 -0.05 11.45 26.41
C ILE A 28 1.21 12.28 26.64
N HIS A 29 1.26 13.50 26.09
CA HIS A 29 2.39 14.40 26.29
C HIS A 29 2.58 14.75 27.77
N SER A 30 1.50 15.01 28.51
CA SER A 30 1.57 15.26 29.95
C SER A 30 2.15 14.06 30.72
N LYS A 31 1.71 12.85 30.39
CA LYS A 31 2.25 11.60 30.98
C LYS A 31 3.73 11.40 30.65
N LEU A 32 4.11 11.58 29.39
CA LEU A 32 5.52 11.50 28.95
C LEU A 32 6.38 12.50 29.72
N MET A 33 5.91 13.74 29.90
CA MET A 33 6.67 14.77 30.61
C MET A 33 6.82 14.51 32.12
N GLN A 34 6.05 13.57 32.67
CA GLN A 34 6.12 13.11 34.06
C GLN A 34 6.88 11.78 34.19
N SER A 35 7.27 11.14 33.09
CA SER A 35 7.85 9.81 33.10
C SER A 35 9.25 9.78 33.74
N PRO A 36 9.69 8.64 34.30
CA PRO A 36 11.02 8.49 34.89
C PRO A 36 12.16 8.88 33.94
N GLU A 37 12.01 8.58 32.65
CA GLU A 37 12.97 8.90 31.60
C GLU A 37 13.15 10.41 31.43
N VAL A 38 12.04 11.16 31.41
CA VAL A 38 12.08 12.62 31.32
C VAL A 38 12.65 13.24 32.60
N GLN A 39 12.37 12.67 33.78
CA GLN A 39 12.98 13.15 35.01
C GLN A 39 14.50 12.94 35.02
N ARG A 40 15.00 11.78 34.56
CA ARG A 40 16.45 11.56 34.41
C ARG A 40 17.07 12.57 33.44
N PHE A 41 16.43 12.80 32.29
CA PHE A 41 16.90 13.80 31.34
C PHE A 41 16.96 15.20 31.95
N ARG A 42 15.96 15.59 32.76
CA ARG A 42 15.97 16.89 33.45
C ARG A 42 17.13 17.02 34.44
N THR A 43 17.42 15.95 35.19
CA THR A 43 18.55 15.93 36.15
C THR A 43 19.89 16.08 35.44
N GLU A 44 20.09 15.40 34.30
CA GLU A 44 21.36 15.43 33.59
C GLU A 44 21.55 16.68 32.71
N VAL A 45 20.49 17.16 32.06
CA VAL A 45 20.57 18.23 31.04
C VAL A 45 20.13 19.60 31.60
N GLY A 46 19.48 19.64 32.77
CA GLY A 46 19.05 20.87 33.43
C GLY A 46 17.81 21.54 32.81
N ARG A 47 17.11 20.87 31.87
CA ARG A 47 15.89 21.35 31.23
C ARG A 47 14.99 20.19 30.79
N PRO A 48 13.68 20.39 30.56
CA PRO A 48 12.85 19.37 29.94
C PRO A 48 13.27 19.09 28.47
N PRO A 49 13.07 17.85 27.99
CA PRO A 49 13.28 17.50 26.58
C PRO A 49 12.15 18.09 25.72
N LYS A 50 12.48 18.50 24.50
CA LYS A 50 11.51 18.92 23.48
C LYS A 50 10.96 17.68 22.77
N LEU A 51 9.80 17.22 23.24
CA LEU A 51 9.07 16.08 22.67
C LEU A 51 7.89 16.48 21.78
N SER A 52 7.62 17.79 21.62
CA SER A 52 6.55 18.30 20.76
C SER A 52 6.72 17.90 19.29
N ASP A 53 7.98 17.81 18.83
CA ASP A 53 8.36 17.36 17.50
C ASP A 53 9.02 15.98 17.57
N ALA A 54 8.46 15.04 18.34
CA ALA A 54 9.03 13.72 18.54
C ALA A 54 9.20 12.89 17.25
N GLY A 55 9.14 13.46 16.04
CA GLY A 55 9.47 12.82 14.77
C GLY A 55 10.91 12.27 14.69
N ALA A 56 11.23 11.70 13.53
CA ALA A 56 12.44 10.89 13.31
C ALA A 56 13.78 11.63 13.52
N ASN A 57 13.77 12.96 13.64
CA ASN A 57 14.96 13.79 13.78
C ASN A 57 15.04 14.53 15.14
N SER A 58 14.27 14.11 16.14
CA SER A 58 14.29 14.77 17.45
C SER A 58 15.63 14.55 18.16
N ARG A 59 16.41 15.64 18.29
CA ARG A 59 17.72 15.63 18.98
C ARG A 59 17.58 15.28 20.45
N ASP A 60 16.55 15.82 21.11
CA ASP A 60 16.33 15.59 22.53
C ASP A 60 15.86 14.15 22.79
N LEU A 61 15.03 13.57 21.92
CA LEU A 61 14.65 12.16 22.01
C LEU A 61 15.86 11.25 21.78
N SER A 62 16.71 11.56 20.79
CA SER A 62 17.97 10.83 20.56
C SER A 62 18.88 10.88 21.78
N HIS A 63 19.05 12.08 22.37
CA HIS A 63 19.92 12.28 23.52
C HIS A 63 19.39 11.50 24.73
N LEU A 64 18.08 11.60 24.98
CA LEU A 64 17.38 10.89 26.06
C LEU A 64 17.55 9.37 25.91
N LEU A 65 17.22 8.78 24.76
CA LEU A 65 17.26 7.33 24.61
C LEU A 65 18.68 6.75 24.66
N PHE A 66 19.65 7.43 24.03
CA PHE A 66 20.97 6.82 23.79
C PHE A 66 22.08 7.30 24.71
N SER A 67 21.95 8.47 25.34
CA SER A 67 23.00 8.96 26.27
C SER A 67 22.51 8.99 27.72
N VAL A 68 21.26 9.38 27.96
CA VAL A 68 20.67 9.37 29.32
C VAL A 68 20.22 7.96 29.71
N MET A 69 19.48 7.26 28.85
CA MET A 69 19.00 5.90 29.13
C MET A 69 19.98 4.80 28.75
N GLY A 70 21.00 5.12 27.95
CA GLY A 70 22.07 4.18 27.58
C GLY A 70 21.65 3.07 26.59
N HIS A 71 20.55 3.23 25.85
CA HIS A 71 20.17 2.25 24.82
C HIS A 71 21.20 2.19 23.69
N GLN A 72 21.28 1.06 22.99
CA GLN A 72 22.15 0.90 21.83
C GLN A 72 21.65 1.73 20.65
N ARG A 73 22.59 2.39 19.95
CA ARG A 73 22.29 3.20 18.77
C ARG A 73 22.19 2.32 17.54
N MET A 74 21.09 2.44 16.81
CA MET A 74 21.01 1.95 15.44
C MET A 74 21.38 3.07 14.47
N LEU A 75 22.19 2.75 13.46
CA LEU A 75 22.57 3.69 12.41
C LEU A 75 21.90 3.33 11.09
N SER A 76 21.59 4.36 10.31
CA SER A 76 21.25 4.22 8.89
C SER A 76 22.50 3.94 8.06
N ASP A 77 22.30 3.51 6.82
CA ASP A 77 23.38 3.29 5.85
C ASP A 77 24.23 4.55 5.60
N LYS A 78 23.68 5.73 5.94
CA LYS A 78 24.34 7.04 5.87
C LYS A 78 24.96 7.49 7.20
N GLY A 79 24.97 6.64 8.23
CA GLY A 79 25.56 6.93 9.54
C GLY A 79 24.69 7.75 10.49
N HIS A 80 23.46 8.11 10.12
CA HIS A 80 22.54 8.84 11.02
C HIS A 80 21.87 7.89 12.02
N ILE A 81 21.72 8.34 13.27
CA ILE A 81 20.99 7.62 14.32
C ILE A 81 19.53 7.42 13.89
N LYS A 82 19.05 6.17 13.93
CA LYS A 82 17.66 5.83 13.63
C LYS A 82 16.78 6.06 14.86
N LEU A 83 15.72 6.83 14.65
CA LEU A 83 14.60 7.00 15.58
C LEU A 83 13.28 6.67 14.88
N ASP A 84 13.27 5.76 13.91
CA ASP A 84 12.05 5.36 13.20
C ASP A 84 11.17 4.44 14.07
N ALA A 85 10.03 4.01 13.51
CA ALA A 85 9.09 3.18 14.25
C ALA A 85 9.66 1.80 14.61
N ALA A 86 10.56 1.25 13.79
CA ALA A 86 11.19 -0.03 14.08
C ALA A 86 12.20 0.11 15.23
N ALA A 87 13.00 1.17 15.20
CA ALA A 87 13.99 1.44 16.25
C ALA A 87 13.35 1.64 17.62
N LEU A 88 12.24 2.38 17.71
CA LEU A 88 11.53 2.56 18.98
C LEU A 88 10.82 1.29 19.47
N LYS A 89 10.33 0.44 18.56
CA LYS A 89 9.74 -0.86 18.93
C LYS A 89 10.78 -1.83 19.49
N ASP A 90 11.98 -1.82 18.93
CA ASP A 90 13.10 -2.65 19.38
C ASP A 90 13.59 -2.24 20.78
N ILE A 91 13.65 -0.94 21.06
CA ILE A 91 13.92 -0.44 22.43
C ILE A 91 12.80 -0.87 23.39
N GLY A 92 11.54 -0.76 22.94
CA GLY A 92 10.37 -1.16 23.72
C GLY A 92 10.08 -0.27 24.93
N GLY A 93 9.09 -0.69 25.73
CA GLY A 93 8.67 -0.01 26.96
C GLY A 93 7.62 1.08 26.76
N GLU A 94 6.93 1.42 27.86
CA GLU A 94 5.77 2.35 27.86
C GLU A 94 6.13 3.73 27.31
N PHE A 95 7.35 4.22 27.56
CA PHE A 95 7.84 5.49 27.02
C PHE A 95 7.90 5.48 25.49
N CYS A 96 8.54 4.46 24.90
CA CYS A 96 8.66 4.32 23.45
C CYS A 96 7.30 4.10 22.78
N GLU A 97 6.43 3.29 23.39
CA GLU A 97 5.06 3.08 22.92
C GLU A 97 4.24 4.38 22.93
N SER A 98 4.38 5.18 23.99
CA SER A 98 3.72 6.49 24.11
C SER A 98 4.22 7.48 23.05
N ILE A 99 5.53 7.49 22.75
CA ILE A 99 6.10 8.29 21.66
C ILE A 99 5.56 7.82 20.29
N LEU A 100 5.52 6.51 20.05
CA LEU A 100 4.97 5.95 18.81
C LEU A 100 3.49 6.31 18.64
N ARG A 101 2.70 6.23 19.71
CA ARG A 101 1.30 6.65 19.72
C ARG A 101 1.17 8.14 19.42
N LEU A 102 1.95 8.99 20.09
CA LEU A 102 1.95 10.43 19.86
C LEU A 102 2.25 10.79 18.40
N ARG A 103 3.26 10.13 17.79
CA ARG A 103 3.60 10.30 16.36
C ARG A 103 2.46 9.87 15.43
N ASN A 104 1.76 8.79 15.76
CA ASN A 104 0.63 8.34 14.95
C ASN A 104 -0.51 9.36 15.01
N LEU A 105 -0.88 9.82 16.20
CA LEU A 105 -1.93 10.84 16.40
C LEU A 105 -1.57 12.17 15.71
N ASP A 106 -0.30 12.59 15.79
CA ASP A 106 0.18 13.79 15.10
C ASP A 106 0.08 13.65 13.58
N LYS A 107 0.50 12.50 13.03
CA LYS A 107 0.34 12.21 11.60
C LYS A 107 -1.13 12.21 11.20
N LEU A 108 -2.02 11.61 12.01
CA LEU A 108 -3.46 11.60 11.79
C LEU A 108 -4.04 13.01 11.73
N SER A 109 -3.76 13.82 12.74
CA SER A 109 -4.29 15.18 12.88
C SER A 109 -3.67 16.16 11.89
N GLY A 110 -2.35 16.15 11.75
CA GLY A 110 -1.57 17.09 10.96
C GLY A 110 -1.52 16.76 9.47
N THR A 111 -1.35 15.49 9.09
CA THR A 111 -1.20 15.12 7.67
C THR A 111 -2.55 14.88 7.00
N TYR A 112 -3.43 14.09 7.61
CA TYR A 112 -4.69 13.71 6.96
C TYR A 112 -5.80 14.72 7.26
N ILE A 113 -6.16 14.86 8.55
CA ILE A 113 -7.35 15.63 8.93
C ILE A 113 -7.19 17.11 8.60
N SER A 114 -6.04 17.71 8.89
CA SER A 114 -5.79 19.11 8.54
C SER A 114 -5.86 19.32 7.02
N GLY A 115 -5.35 18.38 6.22
CA GLY A 115 -5.45 18.41 4.76
C GLY A 115 -6.90 18.39 4.27
N PHE A 116 -7.77 17.59 4.88
CA PHE A 116 -9.19 17.53 4.49
C PHE A 116 -9.97 18.78 4.90
N LEU A 117 -9.59 19.40 6.02
CA LEU A 117 -10.28 20.57 6.54
C LEU A 117 -9.86 21.89 5.87
N LEU A 118 -8.81 21.90 5.05
CA LEU A 118 -8.41 23.06 4.25
C LEU A 118 -9.39 23.34 3.10
N GLU A 119 -10.07 22.31 2.63
CA GLU A 119 -11.05 22.42 1.54
C GLU A 119 -12.41 22.93 2.06
N GLU A 120 -13.18 23.55 1.17
CA GLU A 120 -14.52 24.08 1.46
C GLU A 120 -15.63 23.10 1.03
N LYS A 121 -16.84 23.27 1.58
CA LYS A 121 -18.09 22.62 1.11
C LYS A 121 -18.14 21.08 1.17
N ASP A 122 -17.65 20.49 2.26
CA ASP A 122 -17.75 19.04 2.53
C ASP A 122 -17.16 18.14 1.42
N ARG A 123 -16.25 18.68 0.61
CA ARG A 123 -15.52 17.94 -0.41
C ARG A 123 -14.03 18.19 -0.28
N ILE A 124 -13.23 17.21 -0.69
CA ILE A 124 -11.81 17.39 -0.92
C ILE A 124 -11.52 17.22 -2.40
N HIS A 125 -10.59 18.03 -2.93
CA HIS A 125 -10.25 18.05 -4.36
C HIS A 125 -8.78 17.69 -4.58
N PRO A 126 -8.38 16.42 -4.42
CA PRO A 126 -7.00 16.00 -4.61
C PRO A 126 -6.51 16.29 -6.02
N SER A 127 -5.30 16.82 -6.17
CA SER A 127 -4.61 16.91 -7.46
C SER A 127 -3.92 15.59 -7.79
N PHE A 128 -4.19 14.99 -8.94
CA PHE A 128 -3.60 13.74 -9.41
C PHE A 128 -2.45 14.01 -10.39
N ASN A 129 -1.23 13.84 -9.92
CA ASN A 129 -0.02 14.05 -10.69
C ASN A 129 0.41 12.76 -11.41
N LEU A 130 0.26 12.73 -12.74
CA LEU A 130 0.65 11.60 -13.59
C LEU A 130 2.11 11.66 -14.09
N HIS A 131 2.82 12.77 -13.87
CA HIS A 131 4.12 13.04 -14.48
C HIS A 131 5.29 13.07 -13.48
N LEU A 132 5.04 12.95 -12.18
CA LEU A 132 6.07 13.12 -11.14
C LEU A 132 6.80 11.81 -10.77
N VAL A 133 6.08 10.69 -10.73
CA VAL A 133 6.64 9.43 -10.23
C VAL A 133 7.37 8.69 -11.35
N VAL A 134 8.62 8.30 -11.10
CA VAL A 134 9.49 7.63 -12.09
C VAL A 134 9.00 6.23 -12.47
N THR A 135 8.16 5.60 -11.64
CA THR A 135 7.46 4.34 -11.97
C THR A 135 6.19 4.56 -12.78
N TYR A 136 5.87 5.80 -13.13
CA TYR A 136 4.65 6.25 -13.81
C TYR A 136 3.36 6.01 -13.04
N ARG A 137 3.41 5.54 -11.79
CA ARG A 137 2.22 5.58 -10.93
C ARG A 137 1.77 7.02 -10.74
N SER A 138 0.46 7.25 -10.75
CA SER A 138 -0.10 8.50 -10.27
C SER A 138 0.38 8.77 -8.84
N SER A 139 0.45 10.05 -8.47
CA SER A 139 0.56 10.48 -7.08
C SER A 139 -0.49 11.54 -6.81
N SER A 140 -0.99 11.64 -5.58
CA SER A 140 -1.95 12.70 -5.23
C SER A 140 -1.37 13.72 -4.24
N SER A 141 -1.77 14.97 -4.37
CA SER A 141 -1.41 16.07 -3.49
C SER A 141 -2.60 16.99 -3.20
N ALA A 142 -2.51 17.78 -2.14
CA ALA A 142 -3.48 18.84 -1.80
C ALA A 142 -4.97 18.40 -1.80
N PRO A 143 -5.40 17.44 -0.96
CA PRO A 143 -4.64 16.58 -0.04
C PRO A 143 -4.20 15.26 -0.70
N ASN A 144 -3.26 14.54 -0.07
CA ASN A 144 -2.79 13.25 -0.59
C ASN A 144 -3.79 12.12 -0.31
N PHE A 145 -4.71 11.91 -1.25
CA PHE A 145 -5.79 10.91 -1.17
C PHE A 145 -5.35 9.47 -1.48
N GLN A 146 -4.21 9.27 -2.12
CA GLN A 146 -3.65 7.94 -2.37
C GLN A 146 -2.95 7.36 -1.15
N ASN A 147 -2.65 8.17 -0.13
CA ASN A 147 -2.03 7.73 1.10
C ASN A 147 -3.03 7.51 2.24
N ILE A 148 -4.32 7.37 1.94
CA ILE A 148 -5.33 7.05 2.96
C ILE A 148 -5.01 5.68 3.57
N PRO A 149 -4.89 5.57 4.90
CA PRO A 149 -4.51 4.31 5.55
C PRO A 149 -5.38 3.13 5.14
N ASN A 150 -4.76 1.96 4.96
CA ASN A 150 -5.42 0.71 4.56
C ASN A 150 -5.12 -0.48 5.49
N ARG A 151 -3.97 -0.49 6.20
CA ARG A 151 -3.50 -1.64 7.01
C ARG A 151 -3.78 -1.52 8.51
N ASP A 152 -3.53 -0.36 9.12
CA ASP A 152 -3.73 -0.17 10.56
C ASP A 152 -5.21 0.02 10.86
N GLY A 153 -5.87 -0.97 11.49
CA GLY A 153 -7.33 -1.03 11.62
C GLY A 153 -7.94 0.21 12.26
N ASN A 154 -7.35 0.71 13.35
CA ASN A 154 -7.85 1.89 14.06
C ASN A 154 -7.69 3.17 13.22
N THR A 155 -6.48 3.43 12.72
CA THR A 155 -6.18 4.60 11.88
C THR A 155 -7.00 4.58 10.58
N ARG A 156 -7.11 3.41 9.94
CA ARG A 156 -7.94 3.18 8.75
C ARG A 156 -9.39 3.56 9.03
N GLN A 157 -9.95 3.05 10.12
CA GLN A 157 -11.33 3.32 10.50
C GLN A 157 -11.56 4.81 10.79
N LEU A 158 -10.71 5.43 11.62
CA LEU A 158 -10.85 6.85 11.97
C LEU A 158 -10.81 7.77 10.74
N ILE A 159 -9.94 7.48 9.79
CA ILE A 159 -9.83 8.30 8.57
C ILE A 159 -10.96 7.98 7.60
N ARG A 160 -11.22 6.70 7.27
CA ARG A 160 -12.20 6.35 6.24
C ARG A 160 -13.66 6.57 6.69
N LYS A 161 -13.93 6.62 8.00
CA LYS A 161 -15.29 6.87 8.55
C LYS A 161 -15.87 8.23 8.14
N GLY A 162 -15.01 9.21 7.93
CA GLY A 162 -15.41 10.54 7.49
C GLY A 162 -15.51 10.70 5.97
N ILE A 163 -15.08 9.71 5.18
CA ILE A 163 -15.23 9.73 3.71
C ILE A 163 -16.50 8.97 3.38
N VAL A 164 -17.47 9.62 2.74
CA VAL A 164 -18.82 9.07 2.58
C VAL A 164 -19.34 9.22 1.16
N ALA A 165 -20.36 8.43 0.83
CA ALA A 165 -21.13 8.66 -0.38
C ALA A 165 -22.01 9.92 -0.21
N PRO A 166 -22.19 10.74 -1.26
CA PRO A 166 -23.22 11.77 -1.25
C PRO A 166 -24.63 11.13 -1.17
N PRO A 167 -25.66 11.89 -0.75
CA PRO A 167 -27.03 11.38 -0.68
C PRO A 167 -27.52 10.81 -2.02
N GLY A 168 -28.16 9.64 -2.01
CA GLY A 168 -28.59 8.94 -3.22
C GLY A 168 -27.49 8.13 -3.93
N TYR A 169 -26.29 8.04 -3.36
CA TYR A 169 -25.17 7.29 -3.92
C TYR A 169 -24.60 6.28 -2.91
N ARG A 170 -23.85 5.32 -3.43
CA ARG A 170 -22.98 4.38 -2.71
C ARG A 170 -21.53 4.65 -3.09
N ILE A 171 -20.58 4.34 -2.20
CA ILE A 171 -19.19 4.19 -2.60
C ILE A 171 -19.00 2.76 -3.10
N ALA A 172 -18.44 2.62 -4.29
CA ALA A 172 -17.97 1.34 -4.81
C ALA A 172 -16.49 1.45 -5.17
N CYS A 173 -15.70 0.43 -4.84
CA CYS A 173 -14.31 0.33 -5.25
C CYS A 173 -14.13 -0.91 -6.11
N ALA A 174 -13.48 -0.75 -7.27
CA ALA A 174 -13.13 -1.85 -8.16
C ALA A 174 -11.61 -2.01 -8.22
N ASP A 175 -11.10 -3.20 -7.93
CA ASP A 175 -9.69 -3.56 -8.02
C ASP A 175 -9.53 -4.79 -8.93
N TYR A 176 -8.35 -4.99 -9.48
CA TYR A 176 -7.97 -6.21 -10.17
C TYR A 176 -7.54 -7.30 -9.19
N GLY A 177 -8.27 -8.42 -9.18
CA GLY A 177 -7.92 -9.58 -8.36
C GLY A 177 -6.54 -10.15 -8.74
N SER A 178 -5.59 -10.11 -7.80
CA SER A 178 -4.19 -10.56 -7.98
C SER A 178 -3.47 -9.90 -9.17
N HIS A 179 -3.73 -8.61 -9.40
CA HIS A 179 -3.29 -7.88 -10.59
C HIS A 179 -1.80 -8.02 -10.91
N GLU A 180 -0.93 -7.81 -9.92
CA GLU A 180 0.52 -7.79 -10.17
C GLU A 180 1.02 -9.16 -10.67
N VAL A 181 0.52 -10.28 -10.13
CA VAL A 181 0.88 -11.63 -10.61
C VAL A 181 0.37 -11.88 -12.02
N ARG A 182 -0.86 -11.43 -12.33
CA ARG A 182 -1.42 -11.55 -13.69
C ARG A 182 -0.62 -10.72 -14.71
N ILE A 183 -0.06 -9.58 -14.27
CA ILE A 183 0.86 -8.78 -15.08
C ILE A 183 2.20 -9.50 -15.26
N ILE A 184 2.76 -10.14 -14.24
CA ILE A 184 3.98 -10.97 -14.35
C ILE A 184 3.79 -12.10 -15.37
N ALA A 185 2.69 -12.84 -15.23
CA ALA A 185 2.32 -13.90 -16.15
C ALA A 185 2.19 -13.40 -17.60
N THR A 186 1.56 -12.24 -17.80
CA THR A 186 1.44 -11.60 -19.12
C THR A 186 2.80 -11.13 -19.67
N TYR A 187 3.63 -10.54 -18.82
CA TYR A 187 4.90 -9.91 -19.22
C TYR A 187 5.94 -10.95 -19.63
N PHE A 188 6.14 -11.96 -18.79
CA PHE A 188 7.16 -12.98 -19.00
C PHE A 188 6.66 -14.21 -19.75
N LYS A 189 5.33 -14.35 -19.89
CA LYS A 189 4.68 -15.42 -20.65
C LYS A 189 5.08 -16.82 -20.20
N ASP A 190 5.24 -17.01 -18.89
CA ASP A 190 5.50 -18.33 -18.32
C ASP A 190 4.22 -19.19 -18.44
N PRO A 191 4.28 -20.34 -19.14
CA PRO A 191 3.08 -21.12 -19.42
C PRO A 191 2.47 -21.73 -18.16
N VAL A 192 3.28 -22.09 -17.16
CA VAL A 192 2.79 -22.64 -15.89
C VAL A 192 2.04 -21.57 -15.13
N LEU A 193 2.63 -20.37 -15.02
CA LEU A 193 1.98 -19.26 -14.33
C LEU A 193 0.72 -18.78 -15.06
N ILE A 194 0.72 -18.76 -16.40
CA ILE A 194 -0.47 -18.43 -17.19
C ILE A 194 -1.60 -19.43 -16.94
N ASP A 195 -1.28 -20.73 -16.93
CA ASP A 195 -2.27 -21.78 -16.68
C ASP A 195 -2.88 -21.65 -15.27
N GLU A 196 -2.03 -21.47 -14.26
CA GLU A 196 -2.47 -21.27 -12.88
C GLU A 196 -3.39 -20.07 -12.71
N MET A 197 -3.10 -18.96 -13.38
CA MET A 197 -3.94 -17.76 -13.32
C MET A 197 -5.25 -17.88 -14.09
N ASN A 198 -5.36 -18.81 -15.04
CA ASN A 198 -6.55 -19.03 -15.86
C ASN A 198 -7.50 -20.10 -15.32
N ASN A 199 -6.98 -20.99 -14.46
CA ASN A 199 -7.68 -22.16 -13.91
C ASN A 199 -7.95 -22.06 -12.40
N ASP A 200 -7.87 -20.86 -11.82
CA ASP A 200 -8.11 -20.59 -10.38
C ASP A 200 -7.29 -21.49 -9.43
N ASN A 201 -6.08 -21.88 -9.87
CA ASN A 201 -5.15 -22.59 -9.00
C ASN A 201 -4.65 -21.64 -7.90
N ASP A 202 -4.27 -22.20 -6.76
CA ASP A 202 -3.69 -21.45 -5.65
C ASP A 202 -2.15 -21.50 -5.71
N PRO A 203 -1.47 -20.57 -6.42
CA PRO A 203 -0.02 -20.58 -6.52
C PRO A 203 0.67 -20.26 -5.19
N HIS A 204 -0.07 -19.97 -4.12
CA HIS A 204 0.46 -19.66 -2.80
C HIS A 204 0.35 -20.83 -1.83
N GLY A 205 -0.76 -21.58 -1.91
CA GLY A 205 -1.08 -22.69 -1.01
C GLY A 205 -0.04 -23.81 -1.07
N GLU A 206 0.43 -24.18 -2.26
CA GLU A 206 1.48 -25.21 -2.43
C GLU A 206 2.74 -24.88 -1.60
N TRP A 207 3.14 -23.62 -1.60
CA TRP A 207 4.34 -23.17 -0.89
C TRP A 207 4.15 -23.12 0.62
N VAL A 208 2.92 -23.06 1.13
CA VAL A 208 2.65 -23.14 2.58
C VAL A 208 3.14 -24.49 3.11
N THR A 209 2.70 -25.58 2.47
CA THR A 209 3.07 -26.95 2.84
C THR A 209 4.53 -27.23 2.52
N GLU A 210 5.04 -26.76 1.38
CA GLU A 210 6.47 -26.93 1.05
C GLU A 210 7.38 -26.20 2.04
N LEU A 211 7.00 -25.04 2.55
CA LEU A 211 7.79 -24.35 3.60
C LEU A 211 7.50 -24.86 5.02
N GLY A 212 6.42 -25.62 5.23
CA GLY A 212 5.95 -26.07 6.55
C GLY A 212 5.37 -24.95 7.42
N LEU A 213 4.80 -23.91 6.80
CA LEU A 213 4.30 -22.73 7.55
C LEU A 213 3.00 -23.03 8.32
N ASP A 214 2.25 -24.03 7.86
CA ASP A 214 1.02 -24.52 8.49
C ASP A 214 1.26 -25.23 9.83
N GLU A 215 2.50 -25.62 10.13
CA GLU A 215 2.88 -26.14 11.45
C GLU A 215 2.91 -25.05 12.54
N PHE A 216 3.05 -23.77 12.14
CA PHE A 216 3.21 -22.65 13.06
C PHE A 216 1.92 -21.86 13.27
N LYS A 217 1.08 -21.76 12.23
CA LYS A 217 -0.12 -20.90 12.24
C LYS A 217 -1.29 -21.51 11.47
N PRO A 218 -2.54 -21.09 11.75
CA PRO A 218 -3.69 -21.53 10.98
C PRO A 218 -3.52 -21.28 9.47
N TRP A 219 -3.98 -22.22 8.64
CA TRP A 219 -3.77 -22.22 7.18
C TRP A 219 -4.02 -20.87 6.50
N LYS A 220 -5.11 -20.18 6.86
CA LYS A 220 -5.46 -18.88 6.27
C LYS A 220 -4.41 -17.80 6.54
N GLU A 221 -3.86 -17.77 7.75
CA GLU A 221 -2.80 -16.84 8.14
C GLU A 221 -1.48 -17.25 7.47
N ALA A 222 -1.11 -18.53 7.56
CA ALA A 222 0.09 -19.07 6.92
C ALA A 222 0.12 -18.83 5.41
N ARG A 223 -1.02 -18.99 4.72
CA ARG A 223 -1.17 -18.69 3.30
C ARG A 223 -0.97 -17.21 2.99
N SER A 224 -1.52 -16.32 3.81
CA SER A 224 -1.33 -14.87 3.64
C SER A 224 0.12 -14.46 3.84
N ASP A 225 0.79 -15.03 4.84
CA ASP A 225 2.21 -14.79 5.10
C ASP A 225 3.08 -15.37 3.99
N CYS A 226 2.82 -16.59 3.54
CA CYS A 226 3.50 -17.23 2.39
C CYS A 226 3.42 -16.36 1.12
N LYS A 227 2.23 -15.86 0.79
CA LYS A 227 2.03 -14.95 -0.35
C LYS A 227 2.94 -13.73 -0.25
N ASN A 228 2.96 -13.07 0.91
CA ASN A 228 3.60 -11.76 1.09
C ASN A 228 5.10 -11.84 1.38
N ALA A 229 5.57 -12.94 1.99
CA ALA A 229 6.95 -13.11 2.44
C ALA A 229 7.78 -14.01 1.52
N PHE A 230 7.14 -14.93 0.77
CA PHE A 230 7.83 -15.86 -0.14
C PHE A 230 7.46 -15.59 -1.61
N VAL A 231 6.23 -15.90 -2.03
CA VAL A 231 5.87 -15.94 -3.46
C VAL A 231 6.02 -14.59 -4.16
N PHE A 232 5.44 -13.52 -3.60
CA PHE A 232 5.56 -12.18 -4.19
C PHE A 232 7.01 -11.68 -4.19
N PRO A 233 7.75 -11.71 -3.06
CA PRO A 233 9.17 -11.37 -3.07
C PRO A 233 9.99 -12.12 -4.12
N GLU A 234 9.81 -13.44 -4.28
CA GLU A 234 10.49 -14.24 -5.30
C GLU A 234 10.18 -13.72 -6.72
N PHE A 235 8.90 -13.54 -7.02
CA PHE A 235 8.45 -12.99 -8.31
C PHE A 235 8.97 -11.56 -8.57
N TYR A 236 9.33 -10.83 -7.51
CA TYR A 236 9.95 -9.49 -7.55
C TYR A 236 11.49 -9.49 -7.51
N GLY A 237 12.11 -10.67 -7.54
CA GLY A 237 13.56 -10.82 -7.56
C GLY A 237 14.24 -10.65 -6.20
N SER A 238 13.52 -10.87 -5.09
CA SER A 238 14.18 -11.19 -3.82
C SER A 238 14.86 -12.56 -3.88
N PHE A 239 15.57 -12.90 -2.81
CA PHE A 239 16.29 -14.17 -2.66
C PHE A 239 16.13 -14.67 -1.21
N HIS A 240 16.52 -15.92 -0.97
CA HIS A 240 16.26 -16.68 0.26
C HIS A 240 16.61 -15.95 1.55
N LYS A 241 17.69 -15.18 1.62
CA LYS A 241 18.13 -14.57 2.89
C LYS A 241 17.15 -13.50 3.42
N PRO A 242 16.80 -12.44 2.66
CA PRO A 242 15.75 -11.50 3.07
C PRO A 242 14.40 -12.17 3.35
N ILE A 243 14.06 -13.21 2.60
CA ILE A 243 12.82 -13.98 2.76
C ILE A 243 12.81 -14.74 4.09
N TYR A 244 13.92 -15.42 4.41
CA TYR A 244 14.13 -16.10 5.68
C TYR A 244 14.02 -15.12 6.86
N GLU A 245 14.67 -13.95 6.77
CA GLU A 245 14.61 -12.92 7.81
C GLU A 245 13.17 -12.41 8.03
N ASP A 246 12.40 -12.18 6.96
CA ASP A 246 10.99 -11.78 7.06
C ASP A 246 10.12 -12.89 7.68
N LEU A 247 10.25 -14.14 7.21
CA LEU A 247 9.54 -15.28 7.77
C LEU A 247 9.86 -15.50 9.25
N TYR A 248 11.13 -15.40 9.64
CA TYR A 248 11.56 -15.52 11.04
C TYR A 248 10.92 -14.43 11.90
N SER A 249 10.89 -13.18 11.42
CA SER A 249 10.27 -12.05 12.13
C SER A 249 8.76 -12.22 12.35
N ARG A 250 8.10 -13.06 11.54
CA ARG A 250 6.67 -13.39 11.62
C ARG A 250 6.37 -14.61 12.50
N GLY A 251 7.40 -15.19 13.12
CA GLY A 251 7.29 -16.35 14.01
C GLY A 251 7.50 -17.70 13.33
N TYR A 252 8.00 -17.73 12.09
CA TYR A 252 8.30 -18.98 11.39
C TYR A 252 9.77 -19.37 11.61
N HIS A 253 10.01 -20.33 12.49
CA HIS A 253 11.35 -20.80 12.84
C HIS A 253 11.79 -21.97 11.93
N ILE A 254 11.69 -21.77 10.62
CA ILE A 254 12.16 -22.72 9.60
C ILE A 254 13.65 -22.52 9.32
N SER A 255 14.34 -23.53 8.78
CA SER A 255 15.77 -23.39 8.49
C SER A 255 16.01 -22.56 7.21
N PRO A 256 17.12 -21.78 7.13
CA PRO A 256 17.50 -21.08 5.90
C PRO A 256 17.63 -22.02 4.69
N GLU A 257 18.14 -23.23 4.91
CA GLU A 257 18.32 -24.25 3.87
C GLU A 257 16.97 -24.71 3.30
N ARG A 258 15.92 -24.79 4.14
CA ARG A 258 14.57 -25.11 3.68
C ARG A 258 14.04 -24.03 2.74
N VAL A 259 14.24 -22.75 3.09
CA VAL A 259 13.85 -21.62 2.25
C VAL A 259 14.58 -21.67 0.90
N GLU A 260 15.90 -21.91 0.91
CA GLU A 260 16.71 -22.04 -0.32
C GLU A 260 16.25 -23.21 -1.20
N GLN A 261 15.91 -24.37 -0.61
CA GLN A 261 15.37 -25.51 -1.35
C GLN A 261 14.02 -25.19 -2.00
N CYS A 262 13.12 -24.50 -1.28
CA CYS A 262 11.84 -24.05 -1.81
C CYS A 262 12.02 -23.01 -2.91
N GLU A 263 12.93 -22.05 -2.77
CA GLU A 263 13.30 -21.09 -3.82
C GLU A 263 13.73 -21.84 -5.10
N LYS A 264 14.61 -22.84 -4.97
CA LYS A 264 15.05 -23.64 -6.11
C LYS A 264 13.89 -24.37 -6.79
N LYS A 265 13.02 -25.03 -6.02
CA LYS A 265 11.82 -25.70 -6.55
C LYS A 265 10.90 -24.71 -7.28
N LEU A 266 10.72 -23.50 -6.74
CA LEU A 266 9.89 -22.46 -7.33
C LEU A 266 10.44 -22.06 -8.71
N TRP A 267 11.74 -21.83 -8.80
CA TRP A 267 12.38 -21.47 -10.07
C TRP A 267 12.48 -22.64 -11.06
N ASP A 268 12.51 -23.88 -10.58
CA ASP A 268 12.42 -25.08 -11.42
C ASP A 268 11.01 -25.28 -11.99
N LYS A 269 9.98 -24.79 -11.29
CA LYS A 269 8.58 -24.74 -11.77
C LYS A 269 8.37 -23.60 -12.78
N TYR A 270 8.78 -22.39 -12.44
CA TYR A 270 8.60 -21.18 -13.27
C TYR A 270 9.86 -20.83 -14.09
N ARG A 271 10.31 -21.78 -14.93
CA ARG A 271 11.59 -21.66 -15.66
C ARG A 271 11.60 -20.53 -16.68
N VAL A 272 10.46 -20.29 -17.34
CA VAL A 272 10.34 -19.23 -18.35
C VAL A 272 10.34 -17.87 -17.68
N LEU A 273 9.69 -17.74 -16.52
CA LEU A 273 9.77 -16.54 -15.68
C LEU A 273 11.21 -16.25 -15.26
N LYS A 274 11.94 -17.26 -14.77
CA LYS A 274 13.37 -17.14 -14.39
C LYS A 274 14.21 -16.60 -15.54
N ALA A 275 14.10 -17.23 -16.71
CA ALA A 275 14.82 -16.82 -17.91
C ALA A 275 14.41 -15.40 -18.34
N GLY A 276 13.13 -15.07 -18.22
CA GLY A 276 12.58 -13.74 -18.50
C GLY A 276 13.17 -12.65 -17.61
N HIS A 277 13.37 -12.92 -16.31
CA HIS A 277 14.07 -11.99 -15.41
C HIS A 277 15.49 -11.70 -15.88
N GLU A 278 16.24 -12.74 -16.23
CA GLU A 278 17.62 -12.58 -16.73
C GLU A 278 17.67 -11.81 -18.06
N GLN A 279 16.73 -12.08 -18.97
CA GLN A 279 16.63 -11.39 -20.25
C GLN A 279 16.29 -9.92 -20.07
N LEU A 280 15.36 -9.59 -19.17
CA LEU A 280 14.99 -8.20 -18.86
C LEU A 280 16.18 -7.42 -18.30
N LEU A 281 16.99 -8.05 -17.44
CA LEU A 281 18.18 -7.42 -16.88
C LEU A 281 19.25 -7.18 -17.93
N LYS A 282 19.56 -8.18 -18.77
CA LYS A 282 20.46 -8.00 -19.92
C LYS A 282 19.96 -6.91 -20.88
N PHE A 283 18.64 -6.85 -21.10
CA PHE A 283 18.03 -5.79 -21.89
C PHE A 283 18.28 -4.42 -21.26
N TYR A 284 18.06 -4.28 -19.96
CA TYR A 284 18.27 -3.02 -19.23
C TYR A 284 19.74 -2.60 -19.25
N GLU A 285 20.68 -3.51 -19.02
CA GLU A 285 22.12 -3.25 -19.09
C GLU A 285 22.56 -2.77 -20.48
N ARG A 286 22.00 -3.37 -21.54
CA ARG A 286 22.33 -3.00 -22.93
C ARG A 286 21.68 -1.70 -23.38
N ASN A 287 20.43 -1.45 -23.01
CA ASN A 287 19.62 -0.36 -23.57
C ASN A 287 19.46 0.85 -22.64
N GLY A 288 19.78 0.70 -21.35
CA GLY A 288 19.67 1.76 -20.34
C GLY A 288 18.23 2.09 -19.92
N TYR A 289 17.25 1.24 -20.26
CA TYR A 289 15.85 1.43 -19.86
C TYR A 289 15.09 0.12 -19.65
N VAL A 290 14.04 0.19 -18.83
CA VAL A 290 13.09 -0.90 -18.55
C VAL A 290 11.84 -0.71 -19.40
N PRO A 291 11.48 -1.64 -20.30
CA PRO A 291 10.25 -1.58 -21.08
C PRO A 291 9.03 -2.07 -20.28
N MET A 292 7.88 -1.40 -20.43
CA MET A 292 6.59 -1.79 -19.86
C MET A 292 5.63 -2.25 -20.96
N LEU A 293 4.56 -2.99 -20.60
CA LEU A 293 3.62 -3.58 -21.56
C LEU A 293 2.94 -2.54 -22.48
N PHE A 294 2.60 -1.38 -21.92
CA PHE A 294 1.85 -0.33 -22.62
C PHE A 294 2.79 0.70 -23.28
N GLY A 295 4.01 0.31 -23.65
CA GLY A 295 4.97 1.15 -24.39
C GLY A 295 5.80 2.14 -23.54
N HIS A 296 5.53 2.24 -22.24
CA HIS A 296 6.25 3.14 -21.33
C HIS A 296 7.65 2.61 -21.02
N ARG A 297 8.58 3.52 -20.71
CA ARG A 297 10.00 3.20 -20.51
C ARG A 297 10.57 3.94 -19.31
N ARG A 298 11.14 3.23 -18.35
CA ARG A 298 11.88 3.86 -17.25
C ARG A 298 13.38 3.84 -17.51
N ARG A 299 14.02 5.01 -17.44
CA ARG A 299 15.48 5.17 -17.49
C ARG A 299 16.07 5.46 -16.10
N GLY A 300 17.40 5.39 -16.01
CA GLY A 300 18.17 5.79 -14.82
C GLY A 300 18.72 4.60 -14.05
N CYS A 301 19.72 4.86 -13.19
CA CYS A 301 20.42 3.84 -12.41
C CYS A 301 19.53 3.29 -11.29
N ILE A 302 19.10 2.03 -11.43
CA ILE A 302 18.26 1.36 -10.44
C ILE A 302 18.81 -0.03 -10.11
N SER A 303 18.53 -0.52 -8.91
CA SER A 303 18.96 -1.86 -8.50
C SER A 303 18.26 -2.95 -9.31
N ARG A 304 18.85 -4.15 -9.35
CA ARG A 304 18.32 -5.34 -10.04
C ARG A 304 16.84 -5.59 -9.74
N ASN A 305 16.46 -5.61 -8.46
CA ASN A 305 15.07 -5.86 -8.05
C ASN A 305 14.13 -4.75 -8.51
N LYS A 306 14.61 -3.50 -8.57
CA LYS A 306 13.82 -2.37 -9.07
C LYS A 306 13.57 -2.46 -10.58
N VAL A 307 14.43 -3.13 -11.35
CA VAL A 307 14.21 -3.36 -12.79
C VAL A 307 12.95 -4.21 -12.99
N ILE A 308 12.89 -5.36 -12.30
CA ILE A 308 11.76 -6.30 -12.37
C ILE A 308 10.49 -5.61 -11.85
N ASN A 309 10.55 -5.04 -10.66
CA ASN A 309 9.40 -4.38 -10.02
C ASN A 309 8.83 -3.25 -10.87
N CYS A 310 9.69 -2.49 -11.54
CA CYS A 310 9.23 -1.39 -12.36
C CYS A 310 8.48 -1.87 -13.61
N ALA A 311 8.94 -2.95 -14.25
CA ALA A 311 8.27 -3.52 -15.41
C ALA A 311 6.85 -3.97 -15.05
N VAL A 312 6.69 -4.59 -13.88
CA VAL A 312 5.40 -5.08 -13.38
C VAL A 312 4.50 -3.94 -12.90
N GLN A 313 4.93 -3.16 -11.90
CA GLN A 313 4.09 -2.14 -11.26
C GLN A 313 3.67 -1.03 -12.23
N GLY A 314 4.59 -0.62 -13.12
CA GLY A 314 4.26 0.36 -14.14
C GLY A 314 3.23 -0.20 -15.13
N SER A 315 3.36 -1.46 -15.54
CA SER A 315 2.38 -2.09 -16.42
C SER A 315 1.01 -2.27 -15.74
N ALA A 316 0.99 -2.66 -14.46
CA ALA A 316 -0.25 -2.78 -13.68
C ALA A 316 -0.99 -1.44 -13.57
N PHE A 317 -0.26 -0.35 -13.32
CA PHE A 317 -0.82 0.99 -13.26
C PHE A 317 -1.42 1.43 -14.60
N HIS A 318 -0.70 1.29 -15.70
CA HIS A 318 -1.21 1.70 -17.02
C HIS A 318 -2.41 0.87 -17.48
N CYS A 319 -2.47 -0.40 -17.08
CA CYS A 319 -3.66 -1.24 -17.26
C CYS A 319 -4.88 -0.61 -16.57
N LEU A 320 -4.75 -0.26 -15.29
CA LEU A 320 -5.82 0.36 -14.53
C LEU A 320 -6.21 1.75 -15.10
N LEU A 321 -5.22 2.55 -15.50
CA LEU A 321 -5.44 3.85 -16.10
C LEU A 321 -6.20 3.75 -17.44
N TRP A 322 -5.87 2.76 -18.28
CA TRP A 322 -6.62 2.49 -19.50
C TRP A 322 -8.09 2.14 -19.19
N SER A 323 -8.32 1.25 -18.23
CA SER A 323 -9.67 0.84 -17.84
C SER A 323 -10.46 2.02 -17.26
N LEU A 324 -9.82 2.87 -16.45
CA LEU A 324 -10.44 4.07 -15.91
C LEU A 324 -10.86 5.03 -17.03
N ASN A 325 -9.98 5.29 -17.98
CA ASN A 325 -10.27 6.17 -19.11
C ASN A 325 -11.43 5.63 -19.96
N ARG A 326 -11.44 4.31 -20.23
CA ARG A 326 -12.51 3.66 -20.99
C ARG A 326 -13.84 3.69 -20.24
N ALA A 327 -13.84 3.39 -18.95
CA ALA A 327 -15.03 3.47 -18.09
C ALA A 327 -15.58 4.90 -18.02
N ASN A 328 -14.73 5.92 -17.86
CA ASN A 328 -15.18 7.31 -17.83
C ASN A 328 -15.70 7.79 -19.20
N ALA A 329 -15.13 7.33 -20.31
CA ALA A 329 -15.65 7.61 -21.65
C ALA A 329 -17.06 7.01 -21.83
N ARG A 330 -17.25 5.76 -21.39
CA ARG A 330 -18.54 5.06 -21.42
C ARG A 330 -19.59 5.75 -20.56
N ARG A 331 -19.23 6.12 -19.33
CA ARG A 331 -20.06 6.94 -18.42
C ARG A 331 -20.64 8.17 -19.11
N LYS A 332 -19.80 8.92 -19.84
CA LYS A 332 -20.23 10.11 -20.57
C LYS A 332 -21.15 9.79 -21.75
N ALA A 333 -20.84 8.74 -22.50
CA ALA A 333 -21.60 8.36 -23.68
C ALA A 333 -22.99 7.80 -23.32
N GLU A 334 -23.08 7.06 -22.22
CA GLU A 334 -24.32 6.43 -21.74
C GLU A 334 -25.10 7.31 -20.75
N GLY A 335 -24.54 8.47 -20.37
CA GLY A 335 -25.24 9.46 -19.54
C GLY A 335 -25.46 9.05 -18.09
N TRP A 336 -24.55 8.25 -17.51
CA TRP A 336 -24.69 7.79 -16.12
C TRP A 336 -24.65 8.97 -15.14
N GLU A 337 -25.50 8.91 -14.10
CA GLU A 337 -25.36 9.76 -12.92
C GLU A 337 -24.18 9.32 -12.06
N SER A 338 -23.87 8.02 -12.04
CA SER A 338 -22.69 7.45 -11.38
C SER A 338 -21.39 8.05 -11.93
N SER A 339 -20.37 8.11 -11.09
CA SER A 339 -19.09 8.75 -11.38
C SER A 339 -17.88 7.99 -10.84
N ILE A 340 -16.70 8.37 -11.31
CA ILE A 340 -15.40 7.80 -10.91
C ILE A 340 -14.51 8.95 -10.46
N PRO A 341 -14.66 9.45 -9.21
CA PRO A 341 -13.97 10.66 -8.78
C PRO A 341 -12.50 10.42 -8.39
N GLY A 342 -12.03 9.17 -8.30
CA GLY A 342 -10.70 8.87 -7.79
C GLY A 342 -10.08 7.56 -8.28
N GLN A 343 -8.75 7.52 -8.25
CA GLN A 343 -7.94 6.30 -8.28
C GLN A 343 -7.10 6.27 -7.00
N ILE A 344 -7.24 5.21 -6.22
CA ILE A 344 -6.60 5.06 -4.91
C ILE A 344 -5.78 3.78 -4.96
N HIS A 345 -4.48 3.85 -4.76
CA HIS A 345 -3.60 2.69 -4.96
C HIS A 345 -3.85 2.06 -6.36
N ASP A 346 -4.24 0.78 -6.39
CA ASP A 346 -4.57 0.02 -7.58
C ASP A 346 -6.10 -0.17 -7.74
N GLU A 347 -6.93 0.57 -7.00
CA GLU A 347 -8.41 0.53 -7.09
C GLU A 347 -9.00 1.80 -7.76
N MET A 348 -10.05 1.61 -8.57
CA MET A 348 -10.95 2.69 -8.98
C MET A 348 -11.92 2.98 -7.84
N PHE A 349 -12.06 4.26 -7.49
CA PHE A 349 -13.04 4.73 -6.52
C PHE A 349 -14.21 5.37 -7.26
N CYS A 350 -15.41 4.85 -7.04
CA CYS A 350 -16.63 5.21 -7.77
C CYS A 350 -17.72 5.68 -6.80
N TYR A 351 -18.52 6.66 -7.23
CA TYR A 351 -19.85 6.90 -6.67
C TYR A 351 -20.88 6.26 -7.59
N ILE A 352 -21.63 5.30 -7.06
CA ILE A 352 -22.68 4.61 -7.81
C ILE A 352 -24.03 5.15 -7.36
N LYS A 353 -24.79 5.72 -8.29
CA LYS A 353 -26.16 6.18 -8.05
C LYS A 353 -27.03 4.98 -7.68
N VAL A 354 -27.83 5.12 -6.64
CA VAL A 354 -28.81 4.08 -6.27
C VAL A 354 -29.78 3.87 -7.43
N GLY A 355 -29.89 2.63 -7.90
CA GLY A 355 -30.67 2.23 -9.07
C GLY A 355 -29.83 1.99 -10.34
N GLU A 356 -28.58 2.44 -10.40
CA GLU A 356 -27.68 2.24 -11.54
C GLU A 356 -26.72 1.05 -11.38
N GLU A 357 -26.71 0.36 -10.23
CA GLU A 357 -25.74 -0.70 -9.91
C GLU A 357 -25.71 -1.81 -10.96
N SER A 358 -26.87 -2.25 -11.43
CA SER A 358 -27.02 -3.34 -12.41
C SER A 358 -26.53 -2.99 -13.81
N VAL A 359 -26.28 -1.71 -14.09
CA VAL A 359 -25.76 -1.21 -15.37
C VAL A 359 -24.28 -0.87 -15.23
N VAL A 360 -23.94 -0.07 -14.23
CA VAL A 360 -22.60 0.52 -14.09
C VAL A 360 -21.55 -0.51 -13.68
N ILE A 361 -21.87 -1.37 -12.70
CA ILE A 361 -20.90 -2.38 -12.22
C ILE A 361 -20.55 -3.36 -13.35
N PRO A 362 -21.52 -4.01 -14.05
CA PRO A 362 -21.19 -4.89 -15.17
C PRO A 362 -20.46 -4.18 -16.30
N ALA A 363 -20.79 -2.92 -16.61
CA ALA A 363 -20.12 -2.16 -17.64
C ALA A 363 -18.64 -1.91 -17.30
N ILE A 364 -18.34 -1.48 -16.07
CA ILE A 364 -16.96 -1.28 -15.60
C ILE A 364 -16.22 -2.62 -15.50
N SER A 365 -16.85 -3.67 -14.98
CA SER A 365 -16.27 -5.02 -14.97
C SER A 365 -15.92 -5.49 -16.38
N ASN A 366 -16.81 -5.30 -17.36
CA ASN A 366 -16.53 -5.67 -18.75
C ASN A 366 -15.32 -4.93 -19.33
N VAL A 367 -15.18 -3.64 -19.01
CA VAL A 367 -14.01 -2.85 -19.40
C VAL A 367 -12.72 -3.42 -18.79
N MET A 368 -12.75 -3.73 -17.49
CA MET A 368 -11.60 -4.26 -16.76
C MET A 368 -11.25 -5.69 -17.19
N GLU A 369 -12.23 -6.53 -17.45
CA GLU A 369 -12.02 -7.96 -17.67
C GLU A 369 -11.85 -8.34 -19.15
N ASN A 370 -12.69 -7.77 -20.02
CA ASN A 370 -12.85 -8.24 -21.39
C ASN A 370 -12.31 -7.24 -22.42
N GLU A 371 -12.75 -5.98 -22.39
CA GLU A 371 -12.37 -4.99 -23.42
C GLU A 371 -10.85 -4.76 -23.43
N ILE A 372 -10.22 -4.70 -22.25
CA ILE A 372 -8.76 -4.54 -22.19
C ILE A 372 -8.01 -5.72 -22.82
N ARG A 373 -8.56 -6.93 -22.76
CA ARG A 373 -7.95 -8.12 -23.39
C ARG A 373 -8.15 -8.13 -24.90
N GLN A 374 -9.27 -7.58 -25.38
CA GLN A 374 -9.53 -7.41 -26.80
C GLN A 374 -8.61 -6.34 -27.41
N GLU A 375 -8.45 -5.21 -26.72
CA GLU A 375 -7.54 -4.13 -27.13
C GLU A 375 -6.07 -4.56 -27.08
N PHE A 376 -5.70 -5.35 -26.06
CA PHE A 376 -4.35 -5.82 -25.86
C PHE A 376 -4.27 -7.35 -25.86
N PRO A 377 -4.35 -8.02 -27.03
CA PRO A 377 -4.37 -9.48 -27.15
C PRO A 377 -3.14 -10.19 -26.57
N PHE A 378 -2.03 -9.46 -26.34
CA PHE A 378 -0.86 -10.01 -25.65
C PHE A 378 -1.16 -10.44 -24.21
N ARG A 379 -2.32 -10.04 -23.64
CA ARG A 379 -2.81 -10.48 -22.34
C ARG A 379 -3.45 -11.87 -22.42
N SER A 380 -2.63 -12.88 -22.18
CA SER A 380 -3.02 -14.30 -22.15
C SER A 380 -3.78 -14.73 -20.89
N VAL A 381 -3.88 -13.86 -19.89
CA VAL A 381 -4.42 -14.18 -18.57
C VAL A 381 -5.78 -13.51 -18.36
N LYS A 382 -6.75 -14.26 -17.84
CA LYS A 382 -8.06 -13.75 -17.40
C LYS A 382 -7.85 -12.66 -16.34
N LEU A 383 -8.74 -11.67 -16.31
CA LEU A 383 -8.74 -10.63 -15.29
C LEU A 383 -10.07 -10.71 -14.57
N MET A 384 -10.07 -10.27 -13.32
CA MET A 384 -11.25 -10.27 -12.48
C MET A 384 -11.33 -8.92 -11.81
N ALA A 385 -12.47 -8.25 -11.94
CA ALA A 385 -12.80 -7.05 -11.21
C ALA A 385 -13.44 -7.46 -9.88
N GLU A 386 -12.72 -7.20 -8.79
CA GLU A 386 -13.22 -7.40 -7.43
C GLU A 386 -13.85 -6.10 -6.96
N TRP A 387 -15.09 -6.19 -6.48
CA TRP A 387 -15.87 -5.05 -6.05
C TRP A 387 -16.09 -5.07 -4.55
N ALA A 388 -15.95 -3.91 -3.93
CA ALA A 388 -16.43 -3.66 -2.58
C ALA A 388 -17.36 -2.45 -2.57
N ILE A 389 -18.55 -2.59 -1.99
CA ILE A 389 -19.59 -1.56 -2.04
C ILE A 389 -20.16 -1.25 -0.65
N THR A 390 -20.57 0.01 -0.46
CA THR A 390 -21.24 0.45 0.77
C THR A 390 -22.76 0.42 0.64
N GLU A 391 -23.45 0.61 1.77
CA GLU A 391 -24.85 1.05 1.73
C GLU A 391 -24.97 2.48 1.17
N GLU A 392 -26.19 2.90 0.87
CA GLU A 392 -26.48 4.28 0.45
C GLU A 392 -26.04 5.27 1.54
N GLY A 393 -25.35 6.34 1.14
CA GLY A 393 -24.78 7.32 2.08
C GLY A 393 -23.72 6.72 3.02
N GLY A 394 -23.28 5.50 2.72
CA GLY A 394 -22.36 4.73 3.53
C GLY A 394 -20.97 5.36 3.60
N SER A 395 -20.23 4.95 4.63
CA SER A 395 -18.84 5.33 4.82
C SER A 395 -17.92 4.42 4.03
N TRP A 396 -16.82 4.96 3.51
CA TRP A 396 -15.79 4.15 2.86
C TRP A 396 -15.20 3.08 3.77
N ASP A 397 -15.22 3.29 5.09
CA ASP A 397 -14.82 2.27 6.08
C ASP A 397 -15.70 1.03 6.06
N THR A 398 -16.97 1.18 5.67
CA THR A 398 -18.00 0.14 5.69
C THR A 398 -18.14 -0.63 4.38
N LYS A 399 -17.27 -0.38 3.39
CA LYS A 399 -17.28 -1.15 2.14
C LYS A 399 -17.02 -2.62 2.45
N LYS A 400 -17.86 -3.50 1.93
CA LYS A 400 -17.75 -4.96 2.10
C LYS A 400 -17.31 -5.61 0.81
#